data_AF-B6BEG4-F1
#
_entry.id   AF-B6BEG4-F1
#
_cell.length_a   1.000
_cell.length_b   1.000
_cell.length_c   1.000
_cell.angle_alpha   90.00
_cell.angle_beta   90.00
_cell.angle_gamma   90.00
#
_symmetry.space_group_name_H-M   'P 1'
#
loop_
_entity.id
_entity.type
_entity.pdbx_description
1 polymer ?
#
loop_
_entity_poly.entity_id
_entity_poly.type
_entity_poly.pdbx_seq_one_letter_code
_entity_poly.pdbx_strand_id
1 'polypeptide(L)' 'MSATLLTQRLRQLEAEGLVERRRSDTGKSWTYHLTDAGAEFLPLVGALGIWGQRWTRRELAEGELDLGF' A
#
# COMPACT_ATOMS: atom_id res chain seq x y z
N MET A 1 0.79 12.91 -3.42
CA MET A 1 2.01 12.06 -3.30
C MET A 1 2.88 12.21 -4.54
N SER A 2 4.20 12.39 -4.40
CA SER A 2 5.12 12.43 -5.55
C SER A 2 5.38 11.01 -6.09
N ALA A 3 5.63 10.88 -7.39
CA ALA A 3 5.97 9.60 -8.02
C ALA A 3 7.21 8.93 -7.40
N THR A 4 8.15 9.74 -6.91
CA THR A 4 9.37 9.28 -6.23
C THR A 4 9.07 8.58 -4.91
N LEU A 5 8.17 9.13 -4.09
CA LEU A 5 7.84 8.56 -2.79
C LEU A 5 7.08 7.23 -2.94
N LEU A 6 6.14 7.16 -3.89
CA LEU A 6 5.46 5.90 -4.20
C LEU A 6 6.45 4.83 -4.68
N THR A 7 7.35 5.19 -5.59
CA THR A 7 8.38 4.27 -6.10
C THR A 7 9.28 3.76 -4.98
N GLN A 8 9.69 4.64 -4.05
CA GLN A 8 10.50 4.25 -2.90
C GLN A 8 9.76 3.27 -1.98
N ARG A 9 8.49 3.54 -1.68
CA ARG A 9 7.66 2.67 -0.84
C ARG A 9 7.43 1.30 -1.48
N LEU A 10 7.14 1.24 -2.78
CA LEU A 10 6.96 -0.01 -3.49
C LEU A 10 8.25 -0.85 -3.52
N ARG A 11 9.41 -0.22 -3.73
CA ARG A 11 10.71 -0.92 -3.66
C ARG A 11 10.99 -1.47 -2.26
N GLN A 12 10.61 -0.74 -1.22
CA GLN A 12 10.78 -1.21 0.15
C GLN A 12 9.87 -2.43 0.41
N LEU A 13 8.60 -2.38 0.03
CA LEU A 13 7.68 -3.51 0.19
C LEU A 13 8.09 -4.73 -0.65
N GLU A 14 8.71 -4.50 -1.81
CA GLU A 14 9.32 -5.56 -2.63
C GLU A 14 10.53 -6.19 -1.94
N ALA A 15 11.42 -5.38 -1.34
CA ALA A 15 12.59 -5.88 -0.61
C ALA A 15 12.22 -6.68 0.65
N GLU A 16 11.13 -6.32 1.33
CA GLU A 16 10.61 -7.05 2.50
C GLU A 16 9.74 -8.26 2.11
N GLY A 17 9.54 -8.53 0.82
CA GLY A 17 8.78 -9.68 0.33
C GLY A 17 7.27 -9.59 0.54
N LEU A 18 6.72 -8.41 0.81
CA LEU A 18 5.27 -8.17 0.97
C LEU A 18 4.57 -7.92 -0.37
N VAL A 19 5.31 -7.37 -1.33
CA VAL A 19 4.83 -7.07 -2.67
C VAL A 19 5.78 -7.71 -3.68
N GLU A 20 5.24 -8.16 -4.80
CA GLU A 20 6.03 -8.59 -5.94
C GLU A 20 5.65 -7.83 -7.20
N ARG A 21 6.65 -7.62 -8.05
CA ARG A 21 6.50 -6.88 -9.29
C ARG A 21 6.37 -7.85 -10.47
N ARG A 22 5.21 -7.84 -11.13
CA ARG A 22 4.90 -8.67 -12.30
C ARG A 22 4.77 -7.83 -13.56
N ARG A 23 5.17 -8.37 -14.71
CA ARG A 23 4.83 -7.76 -16.02
C ARG A 23 3.32 -7.89 -16.22
N SER A 24 2.69 -6.84 -16.74
CA SER A 24 1.29 -6.94 -17.15
C SER A 24 1.14 -7.91 -18.31
N ASP A 25 -0.07 -8.47 -18.51
CA ASP A 25 -0.37 -9.38 -19.62
C ASP A 25 -0.09 -8.78 -21.00
N THR A 26 -0.15 -7.46 -21.11
CA THR A 26 0.18 -6.74 -22.36
C THR A 26 1.68 -6.48 -22.53
N GLY A 27 2.51 -6.80 -21.53
CA GLY A 27 3.96 -6.62 -21.49
C GLY A 27 4.43 -5.16 -21.37
N LYS A 28 3.54 -4.19 -21.60
CA LYS A 28 3.85 -2.76 -21.69
C LYS A 28 4.02 -2.06 -20.34
N SER A 29 3.59 -2.69 -19.24
CA SER A 29 3.64 -2.07 -17.92
C SER A 29 4.06 -3.07 -16.83
N TRP A 30 4.46 -2.51 -15.69
CA TRP A 30 4.68 -3.26 -14.46
C TRP A 30 3.45 -3.13 -13.57
N THR A 31 3.08 -4.24 -12.95
CA THR A 31 2.01 -4.32 -11.96
C THR A 31 2.60 -4.84 -10.65
N TYR A 32 2.04 -4.41 -9.53
CA TYR A 32 2.48 -4.81 -8.20
C TYR A 32 1.35 -5.61 -7.55
N HIS A 33 1.70 -6.77 -7.00
CA HIS A 33 0.76 -7.70 -6.40
C HIS A 33 1.23 -8.03 -4.99
N LEU A 34 0.29 -8.27 -4.07
CA LEU A 34 0.65 -8.78 -2.76
C LEU A 34 1.17 -10.22 -2.90
N THR A 35 2.20 -10.54 -2.14
CA THR A 35 2.58 -11.94 -1.86
C THR A 35 1.61 -12.53 -0.85
N ASP A 36 1.72 -13.83 -0.57
CA ASP A 36 0.94 -14.47 0.49
C ASP A 36 1.17 -13.77 1.86
N ALA A 37 2.44 -13.46 2.18
CA ALA A 37 2.79 -12.69 3.37
C ALA A 37 2.19 -11.27 3.36
N GLY A 38 2.18 -10.60 2.20
CA GLY A 38 1.54 -9.30 2.04
C GLY A 38 0.02 -9.34 2.23
N ALA A 39 -0.62 -10.40 1.75
CA ALA A 39 -2.06 -10.61 1.89
C ALA A 39 -2.46 -10.87 3.35
N GLU A 40 -1.68 -11.66 4.09
CA GLU A 40 -1.88 -11.86 5.54
C GLU A 40 -1.61 -10.58 6.36
N PHE A 41 -0.68 -9.73 5.90
CA PHE A 41 -0.36 -8.47 6.57
C PHE A 41 -1.42 -7.38 6.36
N LEU A 42 -2.06 -7.34 5.19
CA LEU A 42 -3.07 -6.34 4.83
C LEU A 42 -4.17 -6.10 5.88
N PRO A 43 -4.84 -7.13 6.45
CA PRO A 43 -5.88 -6.91 7.46
C PRO A 43 -5.35 -6.25 8.74
N LEU A 44 -4.09 -6.47 9.11
CA LEU A 44 -3.47 -5.82 10.28
C LEU A 44 -3.29 -4.32 10.03
N VAL A 45 -2.82 -3.95 8.84
CA VAL A 45 -2.71 -2.54 8.41
C VAL A 45 -4.10 -1.88 8.38
N GLY A 46 -5.10 -2.58 7.87
CA GLY A 46 -6.49 -2.11 7.88
C GLY A 46 -7.02 -1.86 9.29
N ALA A 47 -6.81 -2.80 10.22
CA ALA A 47 -7.22 -2.66 11.62
C ALA A 47 -6.52 -1.46 12.31
N LEU A 48 -5.22 -1.27 12.05
CA LEU A 48 -4.48 -0.09 12.51
C LEU A 48 -5.06 1.21 11.93
N GLY A 49 -5.44 1.22 10.66
CA GLY A 49 -6.10 2.34 10.01
C GLY A 49 -7.43 2.70 10.66
N ILE A 50 -8.30 1.70 10.89
CA ILE A 50 -9.60 1.88 11.55
C ILE A 50 -9.43 2.41 12.98
N TRP A 51 -8.51 1.83 13.74
CA TRP A 51 -8.17 2.33 15.07
C TRP A 51 -7.66 3.78 15.00
N GLY A 52 -6.74 4.06 14.09
CA GLY A 52 -6.18 5.38 13.86
C GLY A 52 -7.27 6.41 13.58
N GLN A 53 -8.15 6.15 12.63
CA GLN A 53 -9.30 7.00 12.28
C GLN A 53 -10.23 7.25 13.48
N ARG A 54 -10.54 6.21 14.25
CA ARG A 54 -11.42 6.33 15.43
C ARG A 54 -10.89 7.31 16.47
N TRP A 55 -9.57 7.35 16.66
CA TRP A 55 -8.95 8.14 17.73
C TRP A 55 -8.30 9.44 17.23
N THR A 56 -8.13 9.55 15.92
CA THR A 56 -7.52 10.71 15.30
C THR A 56 -8.62 11.66 14.79
N ARG A 57 -8.87 12.75 15.53
CA ARG A 57 -9.75 13.86 15.11
C ARG A 57 -9.06 14.80 14.09
N ARG A 58 -8.38 14.27 13.07
CA ARG A 58 -7.77 15.10 12.03
C ARG A 58 -8.30 14.69 10.67
N GLU A 59 -8.74 15.67 9.90
CA GLU A 59 -9.07 15.48 8.49
C GLU A 59 -7.83 14.95 7.77
N LEU A 60 -8.03 13.98 6.88
CA LEU A 60 -6.97 13.46 6.02
C LEU A 60 -6.36 14.64 5.25
N ALA A 61 -5.04 14.78 5.32
CA ALA A 61 -4.34 15.80 4.56
C ALA A 61 -4.38 15.49 3.07
N GLU A 62 -4.20 16.50 2.23
CA GLU A 62 -4.23 16.33 0.77
C GLU A 62 -3.19 15.28 0.32
N GLY A 63 -3.69 14.18 -0.25
CA GLY A 63 -2.88 13.06 -0.73
C GLY A 63 -2.62 11.95 0.28
N GLU A 64 -3.26 11.97 1.45
CA GLU A 64 -3.41 10.78 2.30
C GLU A 64 -4.48 9.85 1.70
N LEU A 65 -4.24 8.54 1.78
CA LEU A 65 -5.15 7.53 1.26
C LEU A 65 -6.32 7.36 2.25
N ASP A 66 -7.53 7.67 1.79
CA ASP A 66 -8.75 7.26 2.48
C ASP A 66 -8.94 5.75 2.27
N LEU A 67 -8.91 5.01 3.36
CA LEU A 67 -9.04 3.55 3.34
C LEU A 67 -10.51 3.09 3.33
N GLY A 68 -11.48 4.01 3.38
CA GLY A 68 -12.88 3.77 2.99
C GLY A 68 -13.54 2.51 3.56
N PHE A 69 -13.28 2.17 4.82
CA PHE A 69 -13.95 1.06 5.50
C PHE A 69 -15.28 1.48 6.14
#